data_AF-A0A933QWC7-F1
#
_entry.id   AF-A0A933QWC7-F1
#
_cell.length_a   1.000
_cell.length_b   1.000
_cell.length_c   1.000
_cell.angle_alpha   90.00
_cell.angle_beta   90.00
_cell.angle_gamma   90.00
#
_symmetry.space_group_name_H-M   'P 1'
#
loop_
_entity.id
_entity.type
_entity.pdbx_description
1 polymer ?
#
loop_
_entity_poly.entity_id
_entity_poly.type
_entity_poly.pdbx_seq_one_letter_code
_entity_poly.pdbx_strand_id
1 'polypeptide(L)' 'MVVIDTDVFLIEFAYHTDTRQAVNTQFLQQAQTADPAITVYNLMELLGQMSFNLTPAKLDNWREWLI' A
#
# COMPACT_ATOMS: atom_id res chain seq x y z
N MET A 1 -7.00 -4.31 -17.05
CA MET A 1 -7.27 -3.28 -16.04
C MET A 1 -7.67 -3.95 -14.75
N VAL A 2 -6.95 -3.66 -13.67
CA VAL A 2 -7.24 -4.14 -12.31
C VAL A 2 -7.30 -2.92 -11.40
N VAL A 3 -8.42 -2.71 -10.70
CA VAL A 3 -8.53 -1.65 -9.69
C VAL A 3 -8.15 -2.26 -8.34
N ILE A 4 -7.12 -1.69 -7.71
CA ILE A 4 -6.54 -2.19 -6.46
C ILE A 4 -7.20 -1.48 -5.28
N ASP A 5 -7.70 -2.27 -4.33
CA ASP A 5 -8.32 -1.77 -3.11
C ASP A 5 -7.26 -1.37 -2.06
N THR A 6 -7.68 -0.64 -1.04
CA THR A 6 -6.79 -0.07 -0.01
C THR A 6 -6.04 -1.16 0.78
N ASP A 7 -6.69 -2.30 1.06
CA ASP A 7 -6.13 -3.35 1.90
C ASP A 7 -4.87 -4.01 1.30
N VAL A 8 -4.81 -4.16 -0.03
CA VAL A 8 -3.63 -4.65 -0.76
C VAL A 8 -2.41 -3.78 -0.47
N PHE A 9 -2.59 -2.45 -0.43
CA PHE A 9 -1.50 -1.53 -0.10
C PHE A 9 -1.14 -1.56 1.38
N LEU A 10 -2.11 -1.68 2.27
CA LEU A 10 -1.83 -1.77 3.70
C LEU A 10 -1.09 -3.05 4.06
N ILE A 11 -1.43 -4.18 3.44
CA ILE A 11 -0.69 -5.42 3.63
C ILE A 11 0.75 -5.18 3.20
N GLU A 12 0.99 -4.63 2.02
CA GLU A 12 2.34 -4.37 1.51
C GLU A 12 3.15 -3.42 2.43
N PHE A 13 2.57 -2.28 2.83
CA PHE A 13 3.33 -1.18 3.44
C PHE A 13 3.20 -1.05 4.96
N ALA A 14 2.17 -1.64 5.58
CA ALA A 14 1.85 -1.41 6.99
C ALA A 14 1.75 -2.70 7.82
N TYR A 15 1.26 -3.80 7.23
CA TYR A 15 0.99 -5.06 7.92
C TYR A 15 1.93 -6.18 7.48
N HIS A 16 3.22 -6.03 7.76
CA HIS A 16 4.27 -7.01 7.39
C HIS A 16 4.09 -8.41 7.99
N THR A 17 3.25 -8.57 9.01
CA THR A 17 2.93 -9.85 9.64
C THR A 17 1.57 -10.41 9.24
N ASP A 18 0.86 -9.80 8.28
CA ASP A 18 -0.43 -10.31 7.78
C ASP A 18 -0.21 -11.66 7.08
N THR A 19 -1.08 -12.63 7.35
CA THR A 19 -0.99 -13.98 6.79
C THR A 19 -1.16 -14.01 5.28
N ARG A 20 -1.74 -12.96 4.70
CA ARG A 20 -1.96 -12.79 3.26
C ARG A 20 -0.75 -12.25 2.52
N GLN A 21 0.36 -11.92 3.20
CA GLN A 21 1.57 -11.34 2.57
C GLN A 21 2.02 -12.07 1.31
N ALA A 22 2.21 -13.39 1.38
CA ALA A 22 2.68 -14.16 0.23
C ALA A 22 1.75 -14.07 -0.99
N VAL A 23 0.43 -14.10 -0.76
CA VAL A 23 -0.57 -13.97 -1.81
C VAL A 23 -0.63 -12.54 -2.34
N ASN A 24 -0.50 -11.55 -1.46
CA ASN A 24 -0.50 -10.13 -1.81
C ASN A 24 0.68 -9.76 -2.72
N THR A 25 1.89 -10.21 -2.37
CA THR A 25 3.08 -10.02 -3.19
C THR A 25 2.92 -10.67 -4.56
N GLN A 26 2.40 -11.91 -4.61
CA GLN A 26 2.14 -12.59 -5.88
C GLN A 26 1.10 -11.86 -6.73
N PHE A 27 0.03 -11.37 -6.10
CA PHE A 27 -1.00 -10.58 -6.77
C PHE A 27 -0.42 -9.29 -7.34
N LEU A 28 0.36 -8.53 -6.56
CA LEU A 28 0.97 -7.28 -7.00
C LEU A 28 1.90 -7.48 -8.21
N GLN A 29 2.69 -8.57 -8.21
CA GLN A 29 3.53 -8.94 -9.36
C GLN A 29 2.71 -9.18 -10.64
N GLN A 30 1.55 -9.83 -10.52
CA GLN A 30 0.66 -10.08 -11.66
C GLN A 30 -0.04 -8.78 -12.11
N ALA A 31 -0.52 -7.98 -11.14
CA ALA A 31 -1.26 -6.75 -11.38
C ALA A 31 -0.44 -5.70 -12.15
N GLN A 32 0.89 -5.66 -11.98
CA GLN A 32 1.78 -4.77 -12.73
C GLN A 32 1.63 -4.90 -14.25
N THR A 33 1.32 -6.10 -14.74
CA THR A 33 1.14 -6.36 -16.17
C THR A 33 -0.30 -6.15 -16.66
N ALA A 34 -1.22 -5.83 -15.76
CA ALA A 34 -2.66 -5.83 -16.01
C ALA A 34 -3.30 -4.43 -16.03
N ASP A 35 -2.50 -3.37 -16.27
CA ASP A 35 -2.94 -1.96 -16.22
C ASP A 35 -3.60 -1.63 -14.86
N PRO A 36 -2.79 -1.55 -13.79
CA PRO A 36 -3.30 -1.35 -12.44
C PRO A 36 -3.75 0.09 -12.24
N ALA A 37 -4.87 0.26 -11.54
CA ALA A 37 -5.44 1.55 -11.17
C ALA A 37 -5.85 1.57 -9.71
N ILE A 38 -6.00 2.76 -9.14
CA ILE A 38 -6.61 2.98 -7.82
C ILE A 38 -7.66 4.09 -7.96
N THR A 39 -8.66 4.10 -7.07
CA THR A 39 -9.57 5.24 -6.99
C THR A 39 -9.01 6.34 -6.09
N VAL A 40 -9.49 7.57 -6.26
CA VAL A 40 -9.16 8.67 -5.34
C VAL A 40 -9.61 8.37 -3.90
N TYR A 41 -10.68 7.60 -3.72
CA TYR A 41 -11.17 7.20 -2.41
C TYR A 41 -10.21 6.22 -1.73
N ASN A 42 -9.69 5.23 -2.48
CA ASN A 42 -8.67 4.31 -1.96
C ASN A 42 -7.39 5.07 -1.56
N LEU A 43 -6.98 6.06 -2.35
CA LEU A 43 -5.85 6.91 -1.99
C LEU A 43 -6.10 7.68 -0.68
N MET A 44 -7.28 8.29 -0.53
CA MET A 44 -7.63 9.02 0.70
C MET A 44 -7.67 8.11 1.92
N GLU A 45 -8.22 6.90 1.78
CA GLU A 45 -8.26 5.92 2.86
C GLU A 45 -6.86 5.47 3.27
N LEU A 46 -6.01 5.13 2.28
CA LEU A 46 -4.62 4.73 2.51
C LEU A 46 -3.85 5.80 3.29
N LEU A 47 -3.93 7.06 2.83
CA LEU A 47 -3.28 8.19 3.50
C LEU A 47 -3.82 8.39 4.93
N GLY A 48 -5.13 8.26 5.12
CA GLY A 48 -5.77 8.33 6.43
C GLY A 48 -5.21 7.28 7.39
N GLN A 49 -5.16 6.01 6.97
CA GLN A 49 -4.66 4.91 7.80
C GLN A 49 -3.16 5.02 8.09
N MET A 50 -2.35 5.33 7.08
CA MET A 50 -0.90 5.49 7.25
C MET A 50 -0.54 6.66 8.17
N SER A 51 -1.36 7.71 8.22
CA SER A 51 -1.13 8.87 9.08
C SER A 51 -1.15 8.55 10.59
N PHE A 52 -1.91 7.52 11.03
CA PHE A 52 -2.03 7.19 12.45
C PHE A 52 -0.73 6.67 13.07
N ASN A 53 0.13 6.03 12.27
CA ASN A 53 1.38 5.43 12.72
C ASN A 53 2.63 6.19 12.23
N LEU A 54 2.43 7.43 11.78
CA LEU A 54 3.48 8.29 11.25
C LEU A 54 4.11 9.12 12.37
N THR A 55 5.30 8.74 12.82
CA THR A 55 6.06 9.58 13.75
C THR A 55 6.70 10.77 13.01
N PRO A 56 7.10 11.85 13.69
CA PRO A 56 7.80 12.96 13.05
C PRO A 56 9.06 12.52 12.29
N ALA A 57 9.90 11.68 12.91
CA ALA A 57 11.10 11.14 12.25
C ALA A 57 10.77 10.30 11.02
N LYS A 58 9.63 9.60 11.05
CA LYS A 58 9.10 8.83 9.93
C LYS A 58 8.69 9.76 8.78
N LEU A 59 7.97 10.83 9.10
CA LEU A 59 7.57 11.85 8.14
C LEU A 59 8.78 12.60 7.56
N ASP A 60 9.79 12.94 8.35
CA ASP A 60 10.97 13.67 7.88
C ASP A 60 11.78 12.86 6.84
N ASN A 61 11.77 11.52 6.96
CA ASN A 61 12.49 10.60 6.08
C ASN A 61 11.58 9.92 5.03
N TRP A 62 10.40 10.47 4.74
CA TRP A 62 9.39 9.82 3.88
C TRP A 62 9.90 9.39 2.50
N ARG A 63 10.91 10.08 1.95
CA ARG A 63 11.51 9.77 0.64
C ARG A 63 12.31 8.48 0.63
N GLU A 64 12.79 8.01 1.78
CA GLU A 64 13.60 6.79 1.87
C GLU A 64 12.74 5.52 1.87
N TRP A 65 11.43 5.66 2.01
CA TRP A 65 10.50 4.53 2.16
C TRP A 65 9.57 4.32 0.98
N LEU A 66 9.57 5.29 0.06
CA LEU A 66 8.80 5.29 -1.17
C LEU A 66 9.65 4.88 -2.39
N ILE A 67 10.86 4.36 -2.15
CA ILE A 67 11.80 3.86 -3.17
C ILE A 67 11.96 2.35 -3.02
#